data_AF-A0A934B8J0-F1
#
_entry.id   AF-A0A934B8J0-F1
#
_cell.length_a   1.000
_cell.length_b   1.000
_cell.length_c   1.000
_cell.angle_alpha   90.00
_cell.angle_beta   90.00
_cell.angle_gamma   90.00
#
_symmetry.space_group_name_H-M   'P 1'
#
loop_
_entity.id
_entity.type
_entity.pdbx_description
1 polymer ?
#
loop_
_entity_poly.entity_id
_entity_poly.type
_entity_poly.pdbx_seq_one_letter_code
_entity_poly.pdbx_strand_id
1 'polypeptide(L)'
;MQVQKSRRKIGVWTVVVSLAATFALGSVLPVLAEDTTATGNRVFFRGGYAHLDINRGGQLFTDGHGAAGRNDANNGYYVGGGTDLMVTKDLWGMMA
;
A
#
# COMPACT_ATOMS: atom_id res chain seq x y z
N MET A 1 -47.79 -23.81 -5.54
CA MET A 1 -46.52 -23.82 -4.81
C MET A 1 -45.39 -23.77 -5.84
N GLN A 2 -44.88 -22.59 -6.19
CA GLN A 2 -43.79 -22.46 -7.17
C GLN A 2 -42.44 -22.42 -6.46
N VAL A 3 -41.59 -23.42 -6.75
CA VAL A 3 -40.21 -23.48 -6.29
C VAL A 3 -39.41 -22.40 -7.04
N GLN A 4 -39.07 -21.31 -6.35
CA GLN A 4 -38.07 -20.36 -6.82
C GLN A 4 -36.72 -21.07 -6.89
N LYS A 5 -36.28 -21.43 -8.09
CA LYS A 5 -34.90 -21.88 -8.32
C LYS A 5 -33.96 -20.71 -8.04
N SER A 6 -33.21 -20.81 -6.94
CA SER A 6 -32.13 -19.89 -6.56
C SER A 6 -31.19 -19.66 -7.76
N ARG A 7 -31.33 -18.51 -8.43
CA ARG A 7 -30.37 -18.04 -9.43
C ARG A 7 -29.07 -17.68 -8.73
N ARG A 8 -28.13 -18.62 -8.65
CA ARG A 8 -26.78 -18.37 -8.13
C ARG A 8 -26.16 -17.24 -8.94
N LYS A 9 -25.65 -16.21 -8.25
CA LYS A 9 -25.13 -14.97 -8.82
C LYS A 9 -23.81 -15.24 -9.58
N ILE A 10 -23.93 -15.70 -10.82
CA ILE A 10 -22.80 -15.97 -11.73
C ILE A 10 -21.84 -14.78 -11.83
N GLY A 11 -22.36 -13.55 -11.86
CA GLY A 11 -21.53 -12.35 -11.89
C GLY A 11 -20.63 -12.17 -10.65
N VAL A 12 -21.08 -12.62 -9.47
CA VAL A 12 -20.27 -12.56 -8.23
C VAL A 12 -19.09 -13.54 -8.31
N TRP A 13 -19.32 -14.73 -8.87
CA TRP A 13 -18.26 -15.72 -9.05
C TRP A 13 -17.22 -15.27 -10.07
N THR A 14 -17.63 -14.63 -11.17
CA THR A 14 -16.69 -14.08 -12.16
C THR A 14 -15.76 -13.04 -11.54
N VAL A 15 -16.28 -12.14 -10.70
CA VAL A 15 -15.49 -11.10 -10.04
C VAL A 15 -14.51 -11.68 -9.01
N VAL A 16 -14.94 -12.67 -8.23
CA VAL A 16 -14.06 -13.34 -7.25
C VAL A 16 -12.94 -14.08 -7.96
N VAL A 17 -13.24 -14.80 -9.04
CA VAL A 17 -12.25 -15.56 -9.82
C VAL A 17 -11.25 -14.62 -10.50
N SER A 18 -11.69 -13.51 -11.09
CA SER A 18 -10.78 -12.56 -11.72
C SER A 18 -9.89 -11.86 -10.70
N LEU A 19 -10.42 -11.46 -9.54
CA LEU A 19 -9.62 -10.85 -8.48
C LEU A 19 -8.56 -11.82 -7.92
N ALA A 20 -8.94 -13.08 -7.70
CA ALA A 20 -8.03 -14.12 -7.23
C ALA A 20 -6.93 -14.45 -8.26
N ALA A 21 -7.28 -14.52 -9.55
CA ALA A 21 -6.30 -14.73 -10.62
C ALA A 21 -5.32 -13.55 -10.75
N THR A 22 -5.81 -12.32 -10.58
CA THR A 22 -4.97 -11.11 -10.64
C THR A 22 -3.99 -11.05 -9.47
N PHE A 23 -4.41 -11.46 -8.26
CA PHE A 23 -3.52 -11.56 -7.10
C PHE A 23 -2.51 -12.72 -7.20
N ALA A 24 -2.93 -13.86 -7.75
CA ALA A 24 -2.06 -15.04 -7.92
C ALA A 24 -0.99 -14.83 -9.01
N LEU A 25 -1.28 -14.03 -10.03
CA LEU A 25 -0.31 -13.65 -11.08
C LEU A 25 0.44 -12.35 -10.75
N GLY A 26 -0.09 -11.54 -9.84
CA GLY A 26 0.45 -10.24 -9.43
C GLY A 26 1.40 -10.28 -8.25
N SER A 27 1.87 -11.46 -7.82
CA SER A 27 2.95 -11.58 -6.85
C SER A 27 4.24 -11.04 -7.46
N VAL A 28 4.42 -9.73 -7.34
CA VAL A 28 5.67 -8.97 -7.31
C VAL A 28 6.72 -9.57 -8.25
N LEU A 29 6.63 -9.26 -9.54
CA LEU A 29 7.89 -9.13 -10.27
C LEU A 29 8.68 -8.05 -9.52
N PRO A 30 9.91 -8.32 -9.05
CA PRO A 30 10.75 -7.24 -8.57
C PRO A 30 10.86 -6.27 -9.73
N VAL A 31 10.36 -5.05 -9.54
CA VAL A 31 10.74 -3.94 -10.42
C VAL A 31 12.27 -3.94 -10.39
N LEU A 32 12.86 -4.35 -11.51
CA LEU A 32 14.30 -4.33 -11.69
C LEU A 32 14.63 -2.86 -11.93
N ALA A 33 14.76 -2.10 -10.85
CA ALA A 33 15.45 -0.84 -10.91
C ALA A 33 16.88 -1.15 -11.35
N GLU A 34 17.30 -0.57 -12.47
CA GLU A 34 18.69 -0.58 -12.92
C GLU A 34 19.61 -0.21 -11.73
N ASP A 35 20.44 -1.16 -11.31
CA ASP A 35 20.98 -1.24 -9.94
C ASP A 35 22.07 -0.19 -9.64
N THR A 36 22.46 0.63 -10.61
CA THR A 36 23.49 1.66 -10.38
C THR A 36 23.33 2.81 -11.35
N THR A 37 22.77 3.92 -10.87
CA THR A 37 23.11 5.22 -11.47
C THR A 37 24.55 5.54 -11.07
N ALA A 38 25.30 6.25 -11.92
CA ALA A 38 26.69 6.63 -11.62
C ALA A 38 26.84 7.39 -10.29
N THR A 39 25.76 8.03 -9.82
CA THR A 39 25.70 8.76 -8.55
C THR A 39 25.11 7.95 -7.39
N GLY A 40 24.53 6.77 -7.64
CA GLY A 40 23.81 5.98 -6.63
C GLY A 40 22.41 6.49 -6.29
N ASN A 41 21.92 7.51 -7.00
CA ASN A 41 20.54 8.01 -6.87
C ASN A 41 19.52 6.99 -7.38
N ARG A 42 18.36 6.87 -6.72
CA ARG A 42 17.31 5.91 -7.07
C ARG A 42 15.93 6.53 -7.01
N VAL A 43 15.00 5.99 -7.78
CA VAL A 43 13.56 6.22 -7.65
C VAL A 43 12.93 4.90 -7.21
N PHE A 44 12.02 4.97 -6.26
CA PHE A 44 11.33 3.78 -5.74
C PHE A 44 9.83 4.02 -5.65
N PHE A 45 9.10 2.91 -5.72
CA PHE A 45 7.66 2.86 -5.48
C PHE A 45 7.41 1.89 -4.34
N ARG A 46 6.49 2.23 -3.44
CA ARG A 46 6.11 1.39 -2.31
C ARG A 46 4.61 1.47 -2.12
N GLY A 47 3.99 0.32 -1.94
CA GLY A 47 2.61 0.23 -1.47
C GLY A 47 2.50 -0.90 -0.46
N GLY A 48 1.42 -0.91 0.29
CA GLY A 48 1.17 -1.98 1.25
C GLY A 48 0.02 -1.69 2.19
N TYR A 49 -0.06 -2.54 3.20
CA TYR A 49 -0.99 -2.42 4.31
C TYR A 49 -0.23 -1.93 5.54
N ALA A 50 -0.83 -1.01 6.28
CA ALA A 50 -0.33 -0.54 7.57
C ALA A 50 -1.37 -0.80 8.66
N HIS A 51 -0.89 -1.13 9.85
CA HIS A 51 -1.71 -1.30 11.05
C HIS A 51 -1.09 -0.52 12.21
N LEU A 52 -1.95 0.10 13.00
CA LEU A 52 -1.62 0.76 14.26
C LEU A 52 -2.11 -0.11 15.41
N ASP A 53 -1.20 -0.49 16.31
CA ASP A 53 -1.53 -1.24 17.53
C ASP A 53 -2.43 -0.43 18.48
N ILE A 54 -2.33 0.90 18.41
CA ILE A 54 -3.11 1.83 19.23
C ILE A 54 -3.83 2.82 18.33
N ASN A 55 -5.15 2.95 18.54
CA ASN A 55 -6.00 3.90 17.83
C ASN A 55 -5.60 5.35 18.20
N ARG A 56 -5.52 6.24 17.21
CA ARG A 56 -5.17 7.66 17.39
C ARG A 56 -6.34 8.63 17.13
N GLY A 57 -7.57 8.12 17.10
CA GLY A 57 -8.78 8.91 16.98
C GLY A 57 -8.97 9.86 18.16
N GLY A 58 -9.59 11.01 17.89
CA GLY A 58 -9.75 12.11 18.83
C GLY A 58 -8.48 12.87 19.17
N GLN A 59 -7.35 12.62 18.48
CA GLN A 59 -6.12 13.38 18.67
C GLN A 59 -6.05 14.59 17.73
N LEU A 60 -5.59 15.74 18.25
CA LEU A 60 -5.47 16.99 17.50
C LEU A 60 -4.82 16.84 16.12
N PHE A 61 -3.70 16.10 16.02
CA PHE A 61 -2.95 15.96 14.77
C PHE A 61 -3.56 14.99 13.77
N THR A 62 -4.40 14.05 14.23
CA THR A 62 -4.92 12.98 13.38
C THR A 62 -6.30 13.33 12.84
N ASP A 63 -7.16 13.99 13.64
CA ASP A 63 -8.55 14.31 13.26
C ASP A 63 -9.11 15.64 13.83
N GLY A 64 -8.28 16.44 14.53
CA GLY A 64 -8.72 17.70 15.12
C GLY A 64 -9.75 17.53 16.26
N HIS A 65 -9.66 16.45 17.05
CA HIS A 65 -10.67 16.05 18.04
C HIS A 65 -12.04 15.76 17.40
N GLY A 66 -12.04 15.21 16.19
CA GLY A 66 -13.25 14.90 15.42
C GLY A 66 -13.89 16.09 14.70
N ALA A 67 -13.37 17.31 14.86
CA ALA A 67 -13.92 18.51 14.21
C ALA A 67 -13.51 18.63 12.74
N ALA A 68 -12.37 18.06 12.35
CA ALA A 68 -11.85 18.08 10.97
C ALA A 68 -12.18 16.81 10.17
N GLY A 69 -13.00 15.92 10.74
CA GLY A 69 -13.30 14.60 10.20
C GLY A 69 -13.01 13.51 11.23
N ARG A 70 -13.23 12.24 10.86
CA ARG A 70 -12.86 11.07 11.68
C ARG A 70 -11.71 10.35 11.02
N ASN A 71 -10.60 10.19 11.75
CA ASN A 71 -9.42 9.46 11.30
C ASN A 71 -9.02 8.44 12.37
N ASP A 72 -10.02 7.63 12.71
CA ASP A 72 -10.00 6.72 13.86
C ASP A 72 -9.72 5.27 13.42
N ALA A 73 -9.29 5.07 12.18
CA ALA A 73 -9.00 3.74 11.66
C ALA A 73 -7.61 3.29 12.14
N ASN A 74 -7.52 2.03 12.58
CA ASN A 74 -6.25 1.41 12.94
C ASN A 74 -5.53 0.79 11.75
N ASN A 75 -6.10 0.86 10.54
CA ASN A 75 -5.53 0.22 9.39
C ASN A 75 -5.84 0.95 8.09
N GLY A 76 -4.98 0.72 7.09
CA GLY A 76 -5.14 1.31 5.78
C GLY A 76 -4.21 0.70 4.75
N TYR A 77 -4.59 0.87 3.49
CA TYR A 77 -3.72 0.58 2.35
C TYR A 77 -3.12 1.89 1.84
N TYR A 78 -1.88 1.82 1.37
CA TYR A 78 -1.21 2.98 0.78
C TYR A 78 -0.45 2.59 -0.48
N VAL A 79 -0.21 3.59 -1.32
CA VAL A 79 0.72 3.56 -2.44
C VAL A 79 1.45 4.90 -2.46
N GLY A 80 2.73 4.87 -2.80
CA GLY A 80 3.56 6.06 -2.87
C GLY A 80 4.83 5.80 -3.69
N GLY A 81 5.48 6.88 -4.08
CA GLY A 81 6.78 6.86 -4.74
C GLY A 81 7.71 7.88 -4.09
N GLY A 82 9.01 7.67 -4.25
CA GLY A 82 10.04 8.53 -3.68
C GLY A 82 11.35 8.42 -4.45
N THR A 83 12.31 9.23 -4.05
CA THR A 83 13.66 9.20 -4.60
C THR A 83 14.69 9.24 -3.48
N ASP A 84 15.72 8.42 -3.61
CA ASP A 84 16.94 8.49 -2.80
C ASP A 84 17.96 9.30 -3.59
N LEU A 85 18.36 10.45 -3.06
CA LEU A 85 19.42 11.29 -3.63
C LEU A 85 20.67 11.18 -2.75
N MET A 86 21.75 10.65 -3.31
CA MET A 86 23.05 10.57 -2.67
C MET A 86 23.70 11.96 -2.64
N VAL A 87 23.80 12.55 -1.44
CA VAL A 87 24.47 13.84 -1.21
C VAL A 87 25.93 13.65 -0.81
N THR A 88 26.24 12.58 -0.06
CA THR A 88 27.58 12.19 0.38
C THR A 88 27.81 10.71 0.14
N LYS A 89 29.07 10.31 -0.09
CA LYS A 89 29.45 8.90 -0.30
C LYS A 89 29.44 8.05 0.98
N ASP A 90 29.38 8.70 2.13
CA ASP A 90 29.51 8.12 3.46
C ASP A 90 28.60 8.87 4.46
N LEU A 91 28.47 8.31 5.68
CA LEU A 91 27.75 8.95 6.79
C LEU A 91 28.53 10.18 7.27
N TRP A 92 28.48 11.27 6.51
CA TRP A 92 29.12 12.55 6.85
C TRP A 92 30.62 12.45 7.13
N GLY A 93 31.33 11.60 6.40
CA GLY A 93 32.76 11.33 6.58
C GLY A 93 33.11 10.39 7.74
N MET A 94 32.12 9.81 8.44
CA MET A 94 32.36 8.92 9.59
C MET A 94 32.72 7.49 9.22
N MET A 95 32.48 7.08 7.96
CA MET A 95 32.76 5.73 7.48
C MET A 95 33.60 5.85 6.21
N ALA A 96 34.82 5.28 6.26
CA ALA A 96 35.77 5.26 5.14
C ALA A 96 35.59 4.01 4.29
#